data_AF-A0A357R3X1-F1
#
_entry.id   AF-A0A357R3X1-F1
#
_cell.length_a   1.000
_cell.length_b   1.000
_cell.length_c   1.000
_cell.angle_alpha   90.00
_cell.angle_beta   90.00
_cell.angle_gamma   90.00
#
_symmetry.space_group_name_H-M   'P 1'
#
loop_
_entity.id
_entity.type
_entity.pdbx_description
1 polymer ?
#
loop_
_entity_poly.entity_id
_entity_poly.type
_entity_poly.pdbx_seq_one_letter_code
_entity_poly.pdbx_strand_id
1 'polypeptide(L)'
;ETRGEVEESLTRYGKSPVAVLEEAGFFQLPVLAAHGVHISQEDIGILARRDVRVSHNPASNLKLGSGIAPVPDLLSQGVTVGLGTDGAASNNNL
;
A
#
# COMPACT_ATOMS: atom_id res chain seq x y z
N GLU A 1 -1.54 1.81 -4.38
CA GLU A 1 -2.93 2.00 -4.81
C GLU A 1 -3.17 3.46 -5.19
N THR A 2 -4.11 3.71 -6.08
CA THR A 2 -4.59 5.05 -6.48
C THR A 2 -5.89 5.40 -5.77
N ARG A 3 -6.29 6.68 -5.70
CA ARG A 3 -7.56 7.07 -5.07
C ARG A 3 -8.77 6.39 -5.72
N GLY A 4 -8.73 6.21 -7.04
CA GLY A 4 -9.78 5.53 -7.79
C GLY A 4 -9.96 4.07 -7.37
N GLU A 5 -8.86 3.35 -7.12
CA GLU A 5 -8.91 1.96 -6.63
C GLU A 5 -9.57 1.88 -5.24
N VAL A 6 -9.27 2.84 -4.36
CA VAL A 6 -9.90 2.90 -3.02
C VAL A 6 -11.39 3.20 -3.13
N GLU A 7 -11.78 4.19 -3.96
CA GLU A 7 -13.18 4.53 -4.20
C GLU A 7 -13.96 3.37 -4.84
N GLU A 8 -13.35 2.65 -5.78
CA GLU A 8 -13.94 1.47 -6.40
C GLU A 8 -14.15 0.34 -5.38
N SER A 9 -13.15 0.08 -4.53
CA SER A 9 -13.26 -0.92 -3.47
C SER A 9 -14.37 -0.57 -2.48
N LEU A 10 -14.44 0.70 -2.05
CA LEU A 10 -15.50 1.17 -1.16
C LEU A 10 -16.89 1.03 -1.82
N THR A 11 -17.00 1.36 -3.11
CA THR A 11 -18.26 1.24 -3.85
C THR A 11 -18.71 -0.22 -4.00
N ARG A 12 -17.78 -1.14 -4.27
CA ARG A 12 -18.10 -2.56 -4.52
C ARG A 12 -18.26 -3.38 -3.26
N TYR A 13 -17.43 -3.14 -2.25
CA TYR A 13 -17.30 -4.01 -1.07
C TYR A 13 -17.61 -3.28 0.24
N GLY A 14 -17.79 -1.96 0.22
CA GLY A 14 -17.99 -1.16 1.44
C GLY A 14 -16.74 -1.07 2.33
N LYS A 15 -15.57 -1.44 1.81
CA LYS A 15 -14.32 -1.62 2.57
C LYS A 15 -13.11 -1.14 1.75
N SER A 16 -12.04 -0.76 2.44
CA SER A 16 -10.74 -0.49 1.80
C SER A 16 -10.19 -1.76 1.14
N PRO A 17 -9.30 -1.65 0.13
CA PRO A 17 -8.66 -2.81 -0.47
C PRO A 17 -7.95 -3.70 0.56
N VAL A 18 -7.29 -3.10 1.55
CA VAL A 18 -6.62 -3.82 2.64
C VAL A 18 -7.62 -4.62 3.49
N ALA A 19 -8.75 -4.02 3.87
CA ALA A 19 -9.77 -4.72 4.65
C ALA A 19 -10.46 -5.84 3.85
N VAL A 20 -10.62 -5.69 2.53
CA VAL A 20 -11.12 -6.77 1.66
C VAL A 20 -10.13 -7.95 1.64
N LEU A 21 -8.83 -7.68 1.49
CA LEU A 21 -7.79 -8.72 1.48
C LEU A 21 -7.66 -9.43 2.83
N GLU A 22 -7.79 -8.69 3.93
CA GLU A 22 -7.84 -9.22 5.30
C GLU A 22 -8.98 -10.24 5.46
N GLU A 23 -10.20 -9.88 5.07
CA GLU A 23 -11.38 -10.74 5.17
C GLU A 23 -11.28 -11.98 4.25
N ALA A 24 -10.68 -11.82 3.08
CA ALA A 24 -10.41 -12.92 2.16
C ALA A 24 -9.32 -13.88 2.67
N GLY A 25 -8.65 -13.58 3.79
CA GLY A 25 -7.56 -14.39 4.34
C GLY A 25 -6.25 -14.27 3.58
N PHE A 26 -6.09 -13.25 2.72
CA PHE A 26 -4.91 -13.09 1.86
C PHE A 26 -3.62 -12.91 2.67
N PHE A 27 -3.71 -12.23 3.82
CA PHE A 27 -2.58 -12.00 4.73
C PHE A 27 -2.28 -13.18 5.67
N GLN A 28 -2.86 -14.37 5.44
CA GLN A 28 -2.46 -15.59 6.15
C GLN A 28 -1.09 -16.11 5.69
N LEU A 29 -0.60 -15.63 4.55
CA LEU A 29 0.74 -15.89 4.03
C LEU A 29 1.56 -14.58 4.06
N PRO A 30 2.90 -14.67 4.00
CA PRO A 30 3.75 -13.48 3.90
C PRO A 30 3.41 -12.65 2.65
N VAL A 31 3.17 -11.36 2.84
CA VAL A 31 2.81 -10.43 1.76
C VAL A 31 3.72 -9.21 1.76
N LEU A 32 4.12 -8.80 0.55
CA LEU A 32 4.74 -7.50 0.27
C LEU A 32 3.74 -6.64 -0.51
N ALA A 33 3.17 -5.63 0.15
CA ALA A 33 2.25 -4.68 -0.46
C ALA A 33 3.03 -3.58 -1.20
N ALA A 34 2.75 -3.38 -2.48
CA ALA A 34 3.41 -2.36 -3.27
C ALA A 34 2.77 -0.97 -3.10
N HIS A 35 3.61 0.06 -3.12
CA HIS A 35 3.27 1.49 -3.10
C HIS A 35 2.72 2.03 -1.77
N GLY A 36 1.59 1.51 -1.28
CA GLY A 36 0.96 1.94 -0.02
C GLY A 36 0.62 3.43 0.07
N VAL A 37 0.10 4.03 -1.02
CA VAL A 37 -0.05 5.50 -1.13
C VAL A 37 -1.31 6.04 -0.45
N HIS A 38 -2.45 5.33 -0.53
CA HIS A 38 -3.74 5.80 0.00
C HIS A 38 -4.29 4.88 1.09
N ILE A 39 -3.39 4.41 1.96
CA ILE A 39 -3.75 3.59 3.11
C ILE A 39 -4.26 4.47 4.25
N SER A 40 -5.36 4.05 4.88
CA SER A 40 -5.89 4.71 6.07
C SER A 40 -5.15 4.26 7.34
N GLN A 41 -5.39 4.94 8.47
CA GLN A 41 -4.87 4.52 9.77
C GLN A 41 -5.37 3.13 10.20
N GLU A 42 -6.62 2.80 9.83
CA GLU A 42 -7.18 1.47 10.08
C GLU A 42 -6.43 0.40 9.27
N ASP A 43 -6.15 0.69 8.00
CA ASP A 43 -5.38 -0.20 7.12
C ASP A 43 -3.97 -0.41 7.66
N ILE A 44 -3.28 0.65 8.10
CA ILE A 44 -1.95 0.55 8.72
C ILE A 44 -2.00 -0.39 9.92
N GLY A 45 -3.03 -0.30 10.75
CA GLY A 45 -3.24 -1.20 11.88
C GLY A 45 -3.42 -2.67 11.44
N ILE A 46 -4.13 -2.92 10.35
CA ILE A 46 -4.26 -4.27 9.76
C ILE A 46 -2.89 -4.77 9.29
N LEU A 47 -2.17 -3.99 8.50
CA LEU A 47 -0.86 -4.35 7.94
C LEU A 47 0.15 -4.70 9.05
N ALA A 48 0.18 -3.89 10.12
CA ALA A 48 1.04 -4.13 11.28
C ALA A 48 0.69 -5.44 12.00
N ARG A 49 -0.60 -5.68 12.29
CA ARG A 49 -1.04 -6.90 12.98
C ARG A 49 -0.78 -8.18 12.18
N ARG A 50 -0.75 -8.08 10.86
CA ARG A 50 -0.56 -9.21 9.94
C ARG A 50 0.88 -9.40 9.45
N ASP A 51 1.83 -8.60 9.93
CA ASP A 51 3.22 -8.59 9.44
C ASP A 51 3.32 -8.42 7.91
N VAL A 52 2.43 -7.60 7.34
CA VAL A 52 2.51 -7.22 5.93
C VAL A 52 3.61 -6.19 5.76
N ARG A 53 4.51 -6.41 4.81
CA ARG A 53 5.61 -5.48 4.51
C ARG A 53 5.19 -4.55 3.38
N VAL A 54 5.74 -3.33 3.34
CA VAL A 54 5.41 -2.35 2.29
C VAL A 54 6.64 -2.03 1.43
N SER A 55 6.51 -2.13 0.11
CA SER A 55 7.50 -1.61 -0.85
C SER A 55 7.17 -0.16 -1.20
N HIS A 56 7.92 0.78 -0.64
CA HIS A 56 7.81 2.19 -0.96
C HIS A 56 8.53 2.51 -2.29
N ASN A 57 7.77 2.97 -3.28
CA ASN A 57 8.25 3.21 -4.65
C ASN A 57 8.15 4.71 -5.01
N PRO A 58 8.93 5.61 -4.36
CA PRO A 58 8.72 7.06 -4.43
C PRO A 58 8.89 7.64 -5.84
N ALA A 59 9.88 7.19 -6.60
CA ALA A 59 10.14 7.69 -7.94
C ALA A 59 8.94 7.44 -8.89
N SER A 60 8.40 6.23 -8.86
CA SER A 60 7.21 5.86 -9.64
C SER A 60 5.97 6.61 -9.17
N ASN A 61 5.70 6.62 -7.85
CA ASN A 61 4.53 7.28 -7.29
C ASN A 61 4.49 8.78 -7.65
N LEU A 62 5.64 9.46 -7.66
CA LEU A 62 5.74 10.87 -8.03
C LEU A 62 5.67 11.08 -9.56
N LYS A 63 6.31 10.22 -10.36
CA LYS A 63 6.23 10.27 -11.83
C LYS A 63 4.80 10.13 -12.34
N LEU A 64 4.04 9.21 -11.74
CA LEU A 64 2.66 8.91 -12.14
C LEU A 64 1.62 9.79 -11.42
N GLY A 65 2.05 10.71 -10.55
CA GLY A 65 1.13 11.56 -9.79
C GLY A 65 0.22 10.79 -8.82
N SER A 66 0.61 9.58 -8.41
CA SER A 66 -0.18 8.73 -7.51
C SER A 66 -0.27 9.32 -6.11
N GLY A 67 0.80 9.97 -5.62
CA GLY A 67 0.84 10.63 -4.32
C GLY A 67 2.03 10.21 -3.45
N ILE A 68 1.95 10.52 -2.16
CA ILE A 68 3.01 10.25 -1.18
C ILE A 68 2.49 9.23 -0.18
N ALA A 69 3.18 8.09 -0.06
CA ALA A 69 2.86 7.09 0.96
C ALA A 69 3.14 7.61 2.37
N PRO A 70 2.29 7.32 3.37
CA PRO A 70 2.46 7.77 4.76
C PRO A 70 3.51 6.91 5.49
N VAL A 71 4.74 6.92 4.98
CA VAL A 71 5.87 6.13 5.53
C VAL A 71 6.13 6.41 7.01
N PRO A 72 6.08 7.66 7.52
CA PRO A 72 6.25 7.90 8.95
C PRO A 72 5.22 7.16 9.82
N ASP A 73 3.96 7.16 9.40
CA ASP A 73 2.87 6.51 10.14
C ASP A 73 3.03 4.99 10.12
N LEU A 74 3.34 4.43 8.95
CA LEU A 74 3.67 3.01 8.78
C LEU A 74 4.79 2.57 9.73
N LEU A 75 5.91 3.30 9.74
CA LEU A 75 7.05 2.98 10.60
C LEU A 75 6.70 3.13 12.08
N SER A 76 5.93 4.16 12.45
CA SER A 76 5.51 4.38 13.84
C SER A 76 4.62 3.27 14.40
N GLN A 77 3.86 2.60 13.53
CA GLN A 77 3.00 1.47 13.87
C GLN A 77 3.72 0.11 13.75
N GLY A 78 5.03 0.12 13.45
CA GLY A 78 5.85 -1.08 13.37
C GLY A 78 5.77 -1.83 12.05
N VAL A 79 5.18 -1.25 11.00
CA VAL A 79 5.18 -1.86 9.67
C VAL A 79 6.58 -1.82 9.07
N THR A 80 7.06 -2.97 8.56
CA THR A 80 8.33 -3.02 7.85
C THR A 80 8.19 -2.38 6.47
N VAL A 81 8.96 -1.34 6.19
CA VAL A 81 8.97 -0.62 4.91
C VAL A 81 10.32 -0.77 4.22
N GLY A 82 10.30 -1.24 2.96
CA GLY A 82 11.46 -1.29 2.06
C GLY A 82 11.37 -0.23 0.95
N LEU A 83 12.45 -0.07 0.20
CA LEU A 83 12.50 0.78 -0.99
C LEU A 83 12.48 -0.07 -2.26
N GLY A 84 11.67 0.33 -3.24
CA GLY A 84 11.58 -0.31 -4.55
C GLY A 84 11.62 0.71 -5.69
N THR A 85 12.07 0.24 -6.86
CA THR A 85 12.21 1.08 -8.06
C THR A 85 10.96 1.10 -8.93
N ASP A 86 10.07 0.11 -8.74
CA ASP A 86 9.00 -0.24 -9.68
C ASP A 86 9.55 -0.57 -11.09
N GLY A 87 8.68 -0.66 -12.10
CA GLY A 87 9.05 -0.98 -13.49
C GLY A 87 9.74 0.16 -14.25
N ALA A 88 10.45 -0.21 -15.33
CA ALA A 88 11.17 0.74 -16.19
C ALA A 88 10.25 1.80 -16.85
N ALA A 89 9.01 1.46 -17.17
CA ALA A 89 8.04 2.40 -17.75
C ALA A 89 7.62 3.51 -16.76
N SER A 90 7.64 3.22 -15.46
CA SER A 90 7.25 4.14 -14.38
C SER A 90 8.46 4.77 -13.69
N ASN A 91 9.65 4.67 -14.28
CA ASN A 91 10.87 5.31 -13.78
C ASN A 91 11.62 6.02 -14.94
N ASN A 92 12.50 6.98 -14.65
CA ASN A 92 13.21 7.77 -15.67
C ASN A 92 14.69 7.38 -15.82
N ASN A 93 15.17 6.42 -15.01
CA ASN A 93 16.59 6.06 -14.95
C ASN A 93 16.84 4.56 -14.68
N LEU A 94 15.93 3.69 -15.14
CA LEU A 94 16.01 2.23 -15.00
C LEU A 94 16.60 1.58 -16.25
#